data_AF-A0A3M1XXI8-F1
#
_entry.id   AF-A0A3M1XXI8-F1
#
_cell.length_a   1.000
_cell.length_b   1.000
_cell.length_c   1.000
_cell.angle_alpha   90.00
_cell.angle_beta   90.00
_cell.angle_gamma   90.00
#
_symmetry.space_group_name_H-M   'P 1'
#
loop_
_entity.id
_entity.type
_entity.pdbx_description
1 polymer ?
#
loop_
_entity_poly.entity_id
_entity_poly.type
_entity_poly.pdbx_seq_one_letter_code
_entity_poly.pdbx_strand_id
1 'polypeptide(L)'
;HNQLAHWQAEGLLTGLPADPADIPRVAVWDDPQSGTLDERARAWLDINCAHCHRAEGPAKTSGLFLDIHQTDPGVLGVNKPPVAAGRGSGGLQYDIVPGDPEASILYYRMASTDPGVMMPELGRVGVHEEALTLIHDWITSMGE
;
A
#
# COMPACT_ATOMS: atom_id res chain seq x y z
N HIS A 1 22.51 4.76 -17.34
CA HIS A 1 22.81 6.01 -16.60
C HIS A 1 22.19 5.92 -15.22
N ASN A 2 22.96 6.15 -14.13
CA ASN A 2 22.41 6.20 -12.77
C ASN A 2 22.09 7.65 -12.40
N GLN A 3 20.80 7.95 -12.24
CA GLN A 3 20.31 9.32 -11.99
C GLN A 3 20.78 9.86 -10.63
N LEU A 4 20.86 9.02 -9.59
CA LEU A 4 21.30 9.41 -8.26
C LEU A 4 22.78 9.82 -8.26
N ALA A 5 23.62 9.04 -8.94
CA ALA A 5 25.03 9.39 -9.10
C ALA A 5 25.23 10.70 -9.87
N HIS A 6 24.40 10.95 -10.90
CA HIS A 6 24.42 12.21 -11.63
C HIS A 6 24.05 13.40 -10.73
N TRP A 7 22.95 13.30 -9.96
CA TRP A 7 22.55 14.35 -9.03
C TRP A 7 23.58 14.60 -7.92
N GLN A 8 24.31 13.58 -7.48
CA GLN A 8 25.43 13.74 -6.55
C GLN A 8 26.58 14.55 -7.18
N ALA A 9 26.94 14.23 -8.41
CA ALA A 9 28.02 14.92 -9.14
C ALA A 9 27.70 16.40 -9.40
N GLU A 10 26.43 16.72 -9.67
CA GLU A 10 25.95 18.10 -9.83
C GLU A 10 25.73 18.84 -8.49
N GLY A 11 25.95 18.18 -7.35
CA GLY A 11 25.72 18.77 -6.03
C GLY A 11 24.25 18.98 -5.66
N LEU A 12 23.31 18.39 -6.41
CA LEU A 12 21.87 18.44 -6.15
C LEU A 12 21.43 17.46 -5.05
N LEU A 13 22.21 16.41 -4.82
CA LEU A 13 21.96 15.37 -3.83
C LEU A 13 23.22 15.11 -3.00
N THR A 14 23.08 15.05 -1.68
CA THR A 14 24.17 14.71 -0.75
C THR A 14 23.78 13.53 0.12
N GLY A 15 24.75 12.86 0.75
CA GLY A 15 24.49 11.75 1.68
C GLY A 15 24.13 10.41 1.02
N LEU A 16 24.36 10.25 -0.28
CA LEU A 16 24.25 8.94 -0.93
C LEU A 16 25.26 7.95 -0.32
N PRO A 17 24.85 6.69 -0.05
CA PRO A 17 25.77 5.62 0.30
C PRO A 17 26.92 5.50 -0.72
N ALA A 18 28.11 5.21 -0.22
CA ALA A 18 29.30 5.08 -1.06
C ALA A 18 29.20 3.87 -2.00
N ASP A 19 28.62 2.77 -1.54
CA ASP A 19 28.31 1.61 -2.37
C ASP A 19 26.90 1.76 -2.96
N PRO A 20 26.74 1.75 -4.30
CA PRO A 20 25.44 1.73 -4.95
C PRO A 20 24.54 0.53 -4.56
N ALA A 21 25.12 -0.55 -4.04
CA ALA A 21 24.37 -1.68 -3.51
C ALA A 21 23.61 -1.34 -2.22
N ASP A 22 24.11 -0.38 -1.43
CA ASP A 22 23.52 0.05 -0.16
C ASP A 22 22.42 1.12 -0.34
N ILE A 23 22.20 1.60 -1.57
CA ILE A 23 21.12 2.53 -1.87
C ILE A 23 19.78 1.79 -1.68
N PRO A 24 18.88 2.27 -0.79
CA PRO A 24 17.59 1.64 -0.58
C PRO A 24 16.77 1.56 -1.86
N ARG A 25 16.06 0.44 -2.02
CA ARG A 25 15.19 0.18 -3.18
C ARG A 25 13.85 -0.30 -2.68
N VAL A 26 12.80 0.22 -3.28
CA VAL A 26 11.45 -0.30 -3.10
C VAL A 26 11.30 -1.54 -3.99
N ALA A 27 10.66 -2.59 -3.48
CA ALA A 27 10.37 -3.77 -4.27
C ALA A 27 9.46 -3.42 -5.45
N VAL A 28 9.69 -4.09 -6.58
CA VAL A 28 8.84 -3.98 -7.76
C VAL A 28 7.68 -4.93 -7.56
N TRP A 29 6.47 -4.39 -7.42
CA TRP A 29 5.29 -5.13 -6.95
C TRP A 29 4.99 -6.39 -7.79
N ASP A 30 5.21 -6.32 -9.10
CA ASP A 30 4.99 -7.37 -10.10
C ASP A 30 6.23 -8.22 -10.42
N ASP A 31 7.35 -8.00 -9.72
CA ASP A 31 8.56 -8.84 -9.83
C ASP A 31 8.82 -9.58 -8.52
N PRO A 32 8.49 -10.89 -8.44
CA PRO A 32 8.73 -11.72 -7.27
C PRO A 32 10.21 -11.85 -6.85
N GLN A 33 11.17 -11.51 -7.72
CA GLN A 33 12.59 -11.53 -7.39
C GLN A 33 13.09 -10.23 -6.76
N SER A 34 12.27 -9.18 -6.77
CA SER A 34 12.63 -7.86 -6.27
C SER A 34 12.46 -7.67 -4.76
N GLY A 35 11.75 -8.59 -4.10
CA GLY A 35 11.49 -8.54 -2.66
C GLY A 35 10.49 -9.60 -2.19
N THR A 36 10.29 -9.66 -0.88
CA THR A 36 9.27 -10.50 -0.22
C THR A 36 7.85 -10.10 -0.64
N LEU A 37 6.88 -10.97 -0.33
CA LEU A 37 5.46 -10.67 -0.57
C LEU A 37 5.01 -9.39 0.14
N ASP A 38 5.41 -9.21 1.41
CA ASP A 38 5.10 -7.99 2.17
C ASP A 38 5.71 -6.75 1.52
N GLU A 39 7.00 -6.76 1.19
CA GLU A 39 7.65 -5.62 0.55
C GLU A 39 6.97 -5.22 -0.77
N ARG A 40 6.57 -6.20 -1.60
CA ARG A 40 5.87 -5.95 -2.86
C ARG A 40 4.46 -5.41 -2.66
N ALA A 41 3.69 -5.97 -1.72
CA ALA A 41 2.35 -5.49 -1.39
C ALA A 41 2.39 -4.06 -0.82
N ARG A 42 3.32 -3.81 0.11
CA ARG A 42 3.54 -2.48 0.70
C ARG A 42 4.01 -1.45 -0.33
N ALA A 43 4.87 -1.84 -1.28
CA ALA A 43 5.25 -0.98 -2.39
C ALA A 43 4.06 -0.56 -3.25
N TRP A 44 3.17 -1.51 -3.58
CA TRP A 44 1.97 -1.21 -4.37
C TRP A 44 1.02 -0.26 -3.61
N LEU A 45 0.79 -0.52 -2.32
CA LEU A 45 -0.05 0.33 -1.46
C LEU A 45 0.53 1.74 -1.29
N ASP A 46 1.85 1.86 -1.15
CA ASP A 46 2.51 3.17 -1.03
C ASP A 46 2.26 4.03 -2.28
N ILE A 47 2.57 3.47 -3.46
CA ILE A 47 2.42 4.15 -4.74
C ILE A 47 0.96 4.51 -5.04
N ASN A 48 0.02 3.58 -4.78
CA ASN A 48 -1.36 3.74 -5.22
C ASN A 48 -2.29 4.32 -4.16
N CYS A 49 -1.90 4.34 -2.88
CA CYS A 49 -2.81 4.71 -1.78
C CYS A 49 -2.20 5.70 -0.78
N ALA A 50 -0.90 5.62 -0.45
CA ALA A 50 -0.32 6.41 0.65
C ALA A 50 -0.35 7.92 0.44
N HIS A 51 -0.41 8.39 -0.81
CA HIS A 51 -0.58 9.83 -1.09
C HIS A 51 -1.85 10.39 -0.43
N CYS A 52 -2.92 9.59 -0.35
CA CYS A 52 -4.16 9.88 0.37
C CYS A 52 -4.11 9.40 1.82
N HIS A 53 -3.65 8.17 2.02
CA HIS A 53 -3.59 7.45 3.29
C HIS A 53 -2.26 7.68 4.02
N ARG A 54 -2.05 8.93 4.44
CA ARG A 54 -0.92 9.36 5.29
C ARG A 54 -1.38 10.46 6.25
N ALA A 55 -0.55 10.78 7.23
CA ALA A 55 -0.87 11.74 8.29
C ALA A 55 -1.32 13.12 7.78
N GLU A 56 -0.72 13.63 6.70
CA GLU A 56 -1.08 14.91 6.09
C GLU A 56 -2.04 14.78 4.91
N GLY A 57 -2.40 13.55 4.53
CA GLY A 57 -3.19 13.26 3.35
C GLY A 57 -4.69 13.53 3.54
N PRO A 58 -5.46 13.61 2.44
CA PRO A 58 -6.91 13.80 2.49
C PRO A 58 -7.66 12.69 3.25
N ALA A 59 -7.16 11.45 3.26
CA ALA A 59 -7.79 10.33 3.96
C ALA A 59 -7.37 10.20 5.43
N LYS A 60 -6.66 11.19 5.99
CA LYS A 60 -6.08 11.10 7.34
C LYS A 60 -7.07 10.75 8.46
N THR A 61 -8.32 11.19 8.33
CA THR A 61 -9.38 10.94 9.32
C THR A 61 -9.81 9.47 9.38
N SER A 62 -9.45 8.65 8.38
CA SER A 62 -9.65 7.20 8.42
C SER A 62 -8.76 6.52 9.47
N GLY A 63 -7.61 7.14 9.80
CA GLY A 63 -6.56 6.54 10.62
C GLY A 63 -5.86 5.34 9.97
N LEU A 64 -6.12 5.06 8.69
CA LEU A 64 -5.46 4.02 7.90
C LEU A 64 -4.30 4.67 7.14
N PHE A 65 -3.06 4.37 7.50
CA PHE A 65 -1.88 4.86 6.80
C PHE A 65 -1.13 3.74 6.09
N LEU A 66 -0.88 3.95 4.80
CA LEU A 66 -0.40 2.91 3.87
C LEU A 66 0.99 3.24 3.32
N ASP A 67 1.69 4.18 3.95
CA ASP A 67 3.06 4.51 3.55
C ASP A 67 4.01 3.34 3.80
N ILE A 68 5.03 3.22 2.97
CA ILE A 68 5.99 2.11 3.02
C ILE A 68 6.80 2.06 4.33
N HIS A 69 6.86 3.15 5.09
CA HIS A 69 7.59 3.23 6.36
C HIS A 69 6.71 2.98 7.59
N GLN A 70 5.39 2.78 7.42
CA GLN A 70 4.50 2.48 8.53
C GLN A 70 4.82 1.12 9.14
N THR A 71 5.12 1.09 10.43
CA THR A 71 5.52 -0.11 11.16
C THR A 71 4.53 -0.52 12.25
N ASP A 72 3.59 0.36 12.62
CA ASP A 72 2.51 0.04 13.54
C ASP A 72 1.40 -0.71 12.80
N PRO A 73 1.13 -1.99 13.14
CA PRO A 73 0.10 -2.78 12.46
C PRO A 73 -1.30 -2.20 12.61
N GLY A 74 -1.61 -1.60 13.77
CA GLY A 74 -2.93 -1.00 14.02
C GLY A 74 -3.15 0.21 13.11
N VAL A 75 -2.13 1.04 12.92
CA VAL A 75 -2.17 2.18 11.99
C VAL A 75 -2.20 1.74 10.52
N LEU A 76 -1.53 0.62 10.21
CA LEU A 76 -1.58 -0.03 8.89
C LEU A 76 -2.97 -0.63 8.58
N GLY A 77 -3.84 -0.80 9.57
CA GLY A 77 -5.21 -1.29 9.40
C GLY A 77 -5.46 -2.69 9.95
N VAL A 78 -4.45 -3.36 10.51
CA VAL A 78 -4.57 -4.74 11.02
C VAL A 78 -5.51 -4.77 12.22
N ASN A 79 -6.63 -5.47 12.08
CA ASN A 79 -7.73 -5.55 13.05
C ASN A 79 -8.23 -4.17 13.53
N LYS A 80 -8.07 -3.15 12.69
CA LYS A 80 -8.49 -1.78 13.00
C LYS A 80 -9.91 -1.56 12.49
N PRO A 81 -10.86 -1.17 13.36
CA PRO A 81 -12.20 -0.80 12.89
C PRO A 81 -12.19 0.41 11.95
N PRO A 82 -13.08 0.46 10.96
CA PRO A 82 -13.19 1.62 10.08
C PRO A 82 -13.74 2.81 10.86
N VAL A 83 -13.08 3.97 10.73
CA VAL A 83 -13.58 5.22 11.32
C VAL A 83 -14.49 5.97 10.34
N ALA A 84 -14.14 5.96 9.05
CA ALA A 84 -14.77 6.80 8.03
C ALA A 84 -15.04 6.04 6.71
N ALA A 85 -15.41 4.76 6.78
CA ALA A 85 -15.67 3.97 5.56
C ALA A 85 -17.12 4.07 5.06
N GLY A 86 -18.10 4.34 5.92
CA GLY A 86 -19.52 4.42 5.55
C GLY A 86 -19.97 3.20 4.75
N ARG A 87 -20.65 3.44 3.60
CA ARG A 87 -21.04 2.39 2.65
C ARG A 87 -19.84 1.61 2.10
N GLY A 88 -18.67 2.23 2.00
CA GLY A 88 -17.43 1.61 1.55
C GLY A 88 -16.90 0.52 2.49
N SER A 89 -17.42 0.38 3.72
CA SER A 89 -17.10 -0.76 4.59
C SER A 89 -17.69 -2.07 4.09
N GLY A 90 -18.75 -2.05 3.26
CA GLY A 90 -19.48 -3.26 2.89
C GLY A 90 -20.13 -4.00 4.07
N GLY A 91 -20.21 -3.38 5.26
CA GLY A 91 -20.64 -4.04 6.49
C GLY A 91 -19.54 -4.89 7.18
N LEU A 92 -18.32 -4.87 6.65
CA LEU A 92 -17.17 -5.53 7.26
C LEU A 92 -16.66 -4.76 8.49
N GLN A 93 -15.99 -5.48 9.39
CA GLN A 93 -15.65 -4.96 10.72
C GLN A 93 -14.28 -4.30 10.81
N TYR A 94 -13.33 -4.69 9.96
CA TYR A 94 -11.93 -4.26 10.06
C TYR A 94 -11.31 -3.90 8.71
N ASP A 95 -10.37 -2.96 8.73
CA ASP A 95 -9.65 -2.51 7.54
C ASP A 95 -8.88 -3.68 6.89
N ILE A 96 -8.12 -4.44 7.70
CA ILE A 96 -7.43 -5.67 7.32
C ILE A 96 -7.69 -6.73 8.41
N VAL A 97 -8.11 -7.92 8.01
CA VAL A 97 -8.23 -9.12 8.85
C VAL A 97 -7.12 -10.09 8.46
N PRO A 98 -6.11 -10.33 9.32
CA PRO A 98 -5.04 -11.28 9.03
C PRO A 98 -5.58 -12.66 8.66
N GLY A 99 -5.16 -13.18 7.51
CA GLY A 99 -5.58 -14.48 7.00
C GLY A 99 -6.95 -14.51 6.32
N ASP A 100 -7.71 -13.41 6.29
CA ASP A 100 -9.06 -13.36 5.71
C ASP A 100 -9.25 -12.11 4.82
N PRO A 101 -8.81 -12.19 3.54
CA PRO A 101 -8.98 -11.10 2.59
C PRO A 101 -10.45 -10.72 2.38
N GLU A 102 -11.35 -11.68 2.32
CA GLU A 102 -12.77 -11.46 2.07
C GLU A 102 -13.47 -10.74 3.24
N ALA A 103 -12.96 -10.89 4.46
CA ALA A 103 -13.41 -10.11 5.63
C ALA A 103 -12.74 -8.72 5.75
N SER A 104 -11.81 -8.36 4.85
CA SER A 104 -11.04 -7.12 4.91
C SER A 104 -11.63 -6.01 4.05
N ILE A 105 -11.89 -4.84 4.65
CA ILE A 105 -12.44 -3.68 3.93
C ILE A 105 -11.50 -3.23 2.80
N LEU A 106 -10.18 -3.24 3.03
CA LEU A 106 -9.20 -2.85 2.02
C LEU A 106 -9.39 -3.65 0.72
N TYR A 107 -9.44 -4.97 0.84
CA TYR A 107 -9.61 -5.88 -0.29
C TYR A 107 -10.97 -5.71 -0.97
N TYR A 108 -12.05 -5.65 -0.19
CA TYR A 108 -13.41 -5.40 -0.70
C TYR A 108 -13.50 -4.13 -1.56
N ARG A 109 -12.88 -3.05 -1.10
CA ARG A 109 -12.88 -1.77 -1.83
C ARG A 109 -12.04 -1.81 -3.10
N MET A 110 -10.93 -2.55 -3.09
CA MET A 110 -10.11 -2.75 -4.30
C MET A 110 -10.86 -3.56 -5.38
N ALA A 111 -11.62 -4.58 -4.97
CA ALA A 111 -12.39 -5.42 -5.87
C ALA A 111 -13.64 -4.74 -6.47
N SER A 112 -14.09 -3.62 -5.89
CA SER A 112 -15.30 -2.92 -6.33
C SER A 112 -15.04 -1.95 -7.50
N THR A 113 -16.05 -1.77 -8.35
CA THR A 113 -16.15 -0.72 -9.37
C THR A 113 -17.28 0.29 -9.09
N ASP A 114 -18.00 0.14 -7.97
CA ASP A 114 -19.01 1.11 -7.55
C ASP A 114 -18.32 2.39 -7.05
N PRO A 115 -18.60 3.58 -7.62
CA PRO A 115 -17.94 4.82 -7.25
C PRO A 115 -18.03 5.20 -5.76
N GLY A 116 -19.05 4.70 -5.04
CA GLY A 116 -19.21 4.93 -3.60
C GLY A 116 -18.45 3.94 -2.71
N VAL A 117 -17.75 2.96 -3.29
CA VAL A 117 -17.05 1.89 -2.58
C VAL A 117 -15.61 1.77 -3.06
N MET A 118 -15.40 1.82 -4.37
CA MET A 118 -14.14 1.51 -5.02
C MET A 118 -12.98 2.34 -4.48
N MET A 119 -11.83 1.69 -4.30
CA MET A 119 -10.56 2.34 -4.02
C MET A 119 -9.46 1.81 -4.95
N PRO A 120 -8.55 2.65 -5.46
CA PRO A 120 -8.55 4.12 -5.37
C PRO A 120 -9.78 4.76 -6.05
N GLU A 121 -10.21 5.93 -5.56
CA GLU A 121 -11.41 6.66 -6.04
C GLU A 121 -11.23 7.23 -7.45
N LEU A 122 -9.98 7.46 -7.85
CA LEU A 122 -9.61 8.11 -9.10
C LEU A 122 -8.54 7.28 -9.82
N GLY A 123 -8.44 7.44 -11.13
CA GLY A 123 -7.35 6.86 -11.92
C GLY A 123 -7.55 5.41 -12.35
N ARG A 124 -8.72 4.79 -12.09
CA ARG A 124 -9.07 3.48 -12.65
C ARG A 124 -10.53 3.42 -13.11
N VAL A 125 -10.76 2.67 -14.19
CA VAL A 125 -12.10 2.38 -14.74
C VAL A 125 -12.54 0.93 -14.50
N GLY A 126 -11.65 0.10 -13.95
CA GLY A 126 -11.87 -1.32 -13.68
C GLY A 126 -11.05 -1.82 -12.49
N VAL A 127 -11.13 -3.12 -12.25
CA VAL A 127 -10.33 -3.81 -11.23
C VAL A 127 -8.93 -4.06 -11.79
N HIS A 128 -7.91 -3.80 -10.97
CA HIS A 128 -6.53 -4.17 -11.28
C HIS A 128 -6.28 -5.57 -10.70
N GLU A 129 -6.55 -6.59 -11.51
CA GLU A 129 -6.64 -7.99 -11.07
C GLU A 129 -5.31 -8.51 -10.48
N GLU A 130 -4.19 -8.09 -11.06
CA GLU A 130 -2.85 -8.49 -10.61
C GLU A 130 -2.54 -7.94 -9.22
N ALA A 131 -2.89 -6.68 -8.95
CA ALA A 131 -2.74 -6.11 -7.61
C ALA A 131 -3.77 -6.67 -6.63
N LEU A 132 -4.98 -7.00 -7.09
CA LEU A 132 -5.97 -7.65 -6.24
C LEU A 132 -5.46 -9.02 -5.79
N THR A 133 -4.86 -9.79 -6.70
CA THR A 133 -4.20 -11.07 -6.37
C THR A 133 -3.05 -10.85 -5.38
N LEU A 134 -2.19 -9.86 -5.62
CA LEU A 134 -1.08 -9.54 -4.70
C LEU A 134 -1.55 -9.21 -3.28
N ILE A 135 -2.59 -8.39 -3.14
CA ILE A 135 -3.13 -8.01 -1.83
C ILE A 135 -3.91 -9.16 -1.19
N HIS A 136 -4.57 -10.01 -1.98
CA HIS A 136 -5.19 -11.26 -1.48
C HIS A 136 -4.15 -12.17 -0.82
N ASP A 137 -3.08 -12.47 -1.55
CA ASP A 137 -2.00 -13.33 -1.07
C ASP A 137 -1.32 -12.71 0.17
N TRP A 138 -1.07 -11.41 0.15
CA TRP A 138 -0.47 -10.69 1.26
C TRP A 138 -1.31 -10.78 2.53
N ILE A 139 -2.61 -10.48 2.46
CA ILE A 139 -3.51 -10.57 3.63
C ILE A 139 -3.62 -12.02 4.12
N THR A 140 -3.71 -12.98 3.21
CA THR A 140 -3.73 -14.42 3.53
C THR A 140 -2.49 -14.83 4.32
N SER A 141 -1.31 -14.40 3.89
CA SER A 141 -0.03 -14.73 4.53
C SER A 141 0.13 -14.20 5.96
N MET A 142 -0.68 -13.21 6.39
CA MET A 142 -0.62 -12.68 7.76
C MET A 142 -1.23 -13.62 8.81
N GLY A 143 -2.01 -14.61 8.39
CA GLY A 143 -2.64 -15.59 9.27
C GLY A 143 -1.78 -16.82 9.57
N GLU A 144 -0.63 -16.95 8.89
CA GLU A 144 0.34 -18.03 9.03
C GLU A 144 1.42 -17.69 10.07
#